data_AF-U4KNM0-F1
#
_entry.id   AF-U4KNM0-F1
#
_cell.length_a   1.000
_cell.length_b   1.000
_cell.length_c   1.000
_cell.angle_alpha   90.00
_cell.angle_beta   90.00
_cell.angle_gamma   90.00
#
_symmetry.space_group_name_H-M   'P 1'
#
loop_
_entity.id
_entity.type
_entity.pdbx_description
1 polymer ?
#
loop_
_entity_poly.entity_id
_entity_poly.type
_entity_poly.pdbx_seq_one_letter_code
_entity_poly.pdbx_strand_id
1 'polypeptide(L)'
;MKHKDALSSIKIAKGQIDFIQTMITEDRYCIDISNQIEAVVSLLRKTQKSIVKNHLDHCVKEAIESKDATQKIDEIKQLLDKVIK
;
A
#
# COMPACT_ATOMS: atom_id res chain seq x y z
N MET A 1 12.68 -5.15 11.24
CA MET A 1 11.23 -4.79 11.32
C MET A 1 10.59 -5.03 9.96
N LYS A 2 9.60 -5.93 9.88
CA LYS A 2 9.01 -6.49 8.63
C LYS A 2 8.43 -5.46 7.63
N HIS A 3 8.33 -4.18 7.98
CA HIS A 3 7.68 -3.15 7.15
C HIS A 3 8.37 -1.76 7.18
N LYS A 4 9.71 -1.70 7.37
CA LYS A 4 10.43 -0.41 7.47
C LYS A 4 10.21 0.49 6.24
N ASP A 5 10.21 -0.08 5.04
CA ASP A 5 10.02 0.68 3.80
C ASP A 5 8.58 1.17 3.62
N ALA A 6 7.61 0.37 4.07
CA ALA A 6 6.22 0.79 4.10
C ALA A 6 6.00 1.94 5.09
N LEU A 7 6.60 1.87 6.28
CA LEU A 7 6.55 2.96 7.26
C LEU A 7 7.15 4.25 6.69
N SER A 8 8.28 4.16 5.96
CA SER A 8 8.88 5.31 5.28
C SER A 8 7.90 5.91 4.26
N SER A 9 7.29 5.07 3.43
CA SER A 9 6.32 5.50 2.41
C SER A 9 5.08 6.15 3.02
N ILE A 10 4.57 5.63 4.13
CA ILE A 10 3.44 6.23 4.86
C ILE A 10 3.81 7.60 5.44
N LYS A 11 5.05 7.78 5.96
CA LYS A 11 5.52 9.09 6.42
C LYS A 11 5.59 10.11 5.29
N ILE A 12 6.03 9.69 4.10
CA ILE A 12 6.05 10.54 2.90
C ILE A 12 4.63 10.91 2.49
N ALA A 13 3.72 9.93 2.41
CA ALA A 13 2.31 10.16 2.08
C ALA A 13 1.65 11.15 3.05
N LYS A 14 1.95 11.05 4.36
CA LYS A 14 1.48 12.02 5.35
C LYS A 14 1.91 13.45 5.01
N GLY A 15 3.20 13.66 4.75
CA GLY A 15 3.71 15.00 4.38
C GLY A 15 3.08 15.54 3.09
N GLN A 16 2.80 14.67 2.11
CA GLN A 16 2.09 15.07 0.89
C GLN A 16 0.62 15.44 1.15
N ILE A 17 -0.06 14.71 2.05
CA ILE A 17 -1.43 15.05 2.47
C ILE A 17 -1.45 16.41 3.18
N ASP A 18 -0.52 16.64 4.10
CA ASP A 18 -0.38 17.92 4.80
C ASP A 18 -0.16 19.07 3.78
N PHE A 19 0.66 18.83 2.75
CA PHE A 19 0.88 19.80 1.66
C PHE A 19 -0.38 20.03 0.80
N ILE A 20 -1.14 18.99 0.46
CA ILE A 20 -2.40 19.11 -0.28
C ILE A 20 -3.40 19.97 0.49
N GLN A 21 -3.46 19.84 1.83
CA GLN A 21 -4.30 20.70 2.66
C GLN A 21 -3.91 22.18 2.50
N THR A 22 -2.61 22.50 2.53
CA THR A 22 -2.12 23.85 2.26
C THR A 22 -2.54 24.33 0.88
N MET A 23 -2.39 23.51 -0.17
CA MET A 23 -2.80 23.89 -1.53
C MET A 23 -4.28 24.23 -1.63
N ILE A 24 -5.14 23.51 -0.91
CA ILE A 24 -6.58 23.78 -0.85
C ILE A 24 -6.83 25.10 -0.12
N THR A 25 -6.16 25.35 1.01
CA THR A 25 -6.34 26.61 1.76
C THR A 25 -5.82 27.84 1.02
N GLU A 26 -4.83 27.66 0.14
CA GLU A 26 -4.28 28.69 -0.73
C GLU A 26 -5.06 28.88 -2.04
N ASP A 27 -6.19 28.18 -2.22
CA ASP A 27 -7.04 28.21 -3.42
C ASP A 27 -6.25 27.96 -4.72
N ARG A 28 -5.30 27.01 -4.66
CA ARG A 28 -4.46 26.65 -5.81
C ARG A 28 -5.27 25.96 -6.89
N TYR A 29 -4.74 25.98 -8.11
CA TYR A 29 -5.42 25.44 -9.29
C TYR A 29 -5.84 23.98 -9.09
N CYS A 30 -7.11 23.68 -9.37
CA CYS A 30 -7.72 22.39 -9.05
C CYS A 30 -6.99 21.20 -9.70
N ILE A 31 -6.44 21.39 -10.89
CA ILE A 31 -5.68 20.33 -11.60
C ILE A 31 -4.38 20.00 -10.85
N ASP A 32 -3.70 20.99 -10.27
CA ASP A 32 -2.47 20.76 -9.50
C ASP A 32 -2.78 19.99 -8.21
N ILE A 33 -3.87 20.34 -7.52
CA ILE A 33 -4.35 19.62 -6.34
C ILE A 33 -4.67 18.17 -6.72
N SER A 34 -5.42 17.97 -7.81
CA SER A 34 -5.76 16.64 -8.33
C SER A 34 -4.51 15.80 -8.64
N ASN A 35 -3.50 16.40 -9.25
CA ASN A 35 -2.24 15.73 -9.57
C ASN A 35 -1.48 15.31 -8.29
N GLN A 36 -1.48 16.14 -7.25
CA GLN A 36 -0.87 15.77 -5.96
C GLN A 36 -1.63 14.64 -5.26
N ILE A 37 -2.96 14.65 -5.31
CA ILE A 37 -3.78 13.55 -4.77
C ILE A 37 -3.44 12.24 -5.49
N GLU A 38 -3.36 12.24 -6.83
CA GLU A 38 -3.00 11.05 -7.61
C GLU A 38 -1.57 10.55 -7.29
N ALA A 39 -0.63 11.45 -7.02
CA ALA A 39 0.71 11.09 -6.58
C ALA A 39 0.68 10.35 -5.23
N VAL A 40 -0.11 10.81 -4.26
CA VAL A 40 -0.30 10.15 -2.96
C VAL A 40 -0.96 8.79 -3.14
N VAL A 41 -2.04 8.70 -3.92
CA VAL A 41 -2.76 7.45 -4.20
C VAL A 41 -1.82 6.43 -4.84
N SER A 42 -1.00 6.85 -5.82
CA SER A 42 -0.02 5.99 -6.46
C SER A 42 1.04 5.47 -5.49
N LEU A 43 1.55 6.32 -4.60
CA LEU A 43 2.49 5.92 -3.54
C LEU A 43 1.85 4.89 -2.59
N LEU A 44 0.62 5.11 -2.16
CA LEU A 44 -0.10 4.22 -1.27
C LEU A 44 -0.40 2.87 -1.93
N ARG A 45 -0.83 2.85 -3.20
CA ARG A 45 -1.03 1.62 -3.98
C ARG A 45 0.27 0.82 -4.10
N LYS A 46 1.39 1.49 -4.40
CA LYS A 46 2.72 0.84 -4.45
C LYS A 46 3.10 0.25 -3.09
N THR A 47 2.85 0.99 -2.01
CA THR A 47 3.15 0.56 -0.64
C THR A 47 2.32 -0.67 -0.25
N GLN A 48 1.02 -0.65 -0.52
CA GLN A 48 0.11 -1.77 -0.31
C GLN A 48 0.57 -3.02 -1.06
N LYS A 49 0.91 -2.89 -2.35
CA LYS A 49 1.45 -3.98 -3.18
C LYS A 49 2.72 -4.58 -2.58
N SER A 50 3.63 -3.74 -2.08
CA SER A 50 4.86 -4.21 -1.43
C SER A 50 4.58 -4.98 -0.12
N ILE A 51 3.64 -4.52 0.70
CA ILE A 51 3.26 -5.23 1.94
C ILE A 51 2.70 -6.60 1.60
N VAL A 52 1.77 -6.67 0.64
CA VAL A 52 1.15 -7.95 0.25
C VAL A 52 2.17 -8.87 -0.37
N LYS A 53 3.03 -8.40 -1.28
CA LYS A 53 4.12 -9.22 -1.84
C LYS A 53 5.00 -9.83 -0.74
N ASN A 54 5.43 -9.02 0.22
CA ASN A 54 6.25 -9.51 1.33
C ASN A 54 5.49 -10.54 2.19
N HIS A 55 4.19 -10.37 2.37
CA HIS A 55 3.36 -11.35 3.07
C HIS A 55 3.27 -12.66 2.28
N LEU A 56 3.04 -12.61 0.97
CA LEU A 56 3.01 -13.80 0.11
C LEU A 56 4.32 -14.58 0.16
N ASP A 57 5.46 -13.90 0.02
CA ASP A 57 6.78 -14.53 0.02
C ASP A 57 7.05 -15.33 1.32
N HIS A 58 6.50 -14.87 2.45
CA HIS A 58 6.62 -15.57 3.73
C HIS A 58 5.52 -16.63 3.93
N CYS A 59 4.26 -16.28 3.69
CA CYS A 59 3.12 -17.17 3.96
C CYS A 59 3.07 -18.37 3.00
N VAL A 60 3.44 -18.20 1.73
CA VAL A 60 3.56 -19.32 0.77
C VAL A 60 4.67 -20.27 1.20
N LYS A 61 5.82 -19.73 1.62
CA LYS A 61 6.95 -20.56 2.09
C LYS A 61 6.56 -21.38 3.32
N GLU A 62 5.89 -20.76 4.29
CA GLU A 62 5.37 -21.46 5.47
C GLU A 62 4.24 -22.46 5.11
N ALA A 63 3.40 -22.15 4.13
CA ALA A 63 2.29 -23.02 3.72
C ALA A 63 2.80 -24.33 3.10
N ILE A 64 3.82 -24.25 2.23
CA ILE A 64 4.48 -25.41 1.60
C ILE A 64 5.08 -26.35 2.67
N GLU A 65 5.56 -25.79 3.78
CA GLU A 65 6.17 -26.55 4.88
C GLU A 65 5.13 -27.04 5.91
N SER A 66 3.85 -26.65 5.80
CA SER A 66 2.80 -26.95 6.80
C SER A 66 1.75 -27.94 6.29
N LYS A 67 1.09 -28.65 7.23
CA LYS A 67 -0.04 -29.55 6.93
C LYS A 67 -1.33 -28.81 6.52
N ASP A 68 -1.40 -27.50 6.75
CA ASP A 68 -2.59 -26.66 6.52
C ASP A 68 -2.45 -25.76 5.27
N ALA A 69 -1.68 -26.21 4.27
CA ALA A 69 -1.36 -25.46 3.07
C ALA A 69 -2.61 -24.86 2.37
N THR A 70 -3.71 -25.62 2.31
CA THR A 70 -4.97 -25.19 1.67
C THR A 70 -5.57 -23.94 2.31
N GLN A 71 -5.63 -23.89 3.65
CA GLN A 71 -6.18 -22.74 4.38
C GLN A 71 -5.31 -21.49 4.17
N LYS A 72 -3.98 -21.63 4.24
CA LYS A 72 -3.05 -20.52 4.00
C LYS A 72 -3.13 -20.00 2.56
N ILE A 73 -3.34 -20.87 1.58
CA ILE A 73 -3.53 -20.48 0.18
C ILE A 73 -4.83 -19.68 -0.01
N ASP A 74 -5.92 -20.02 0.68
CA ASP A 74 -7.17 -19.26 0.58
C ASP A 74 -7.08 -17.86 1.22
N GLU A 75 -6.36 -17.72 2.35
CA GLU A 75 -6.04 -16.41 2.93
C GLU A 75 -5.24 -15.52 1.96
N ILE A 76 -4.28 -16.12 1.25
CA ILE A 76 -3.48 -15.46 0.21
C ILE A 76 -4.37 -14.95 -0.94
N LYS A 77 -5.32 -15.78 -1.43
CA LYS A 77 -6.24 -15.39 -2.51
C LYS A 77 -7.09 -14.17 -2.12
N GLN A 78 -7.63 -14.16 -0.90
CA GLN A 78 -8.43 -13.04 -0.41
C GLN A 78 -7.63 -11.73 -0.32
N LEU A 79 -6.35 -11.80 0.03
CA LEU A 79 -5.46 -10.64 0.04
C LEU A 79 -5.15 -10.13 -1.36
N LEU A 80 -4.93 -11.04 -2.33
CA LEU A 80 -4.68 -10.70 -3.73
C LEU A 80 -5.89 -9.99 -4.38
N ASP A 81 -7.10 -10.46 -4.12
CA ASP A 81 -8.32 -9.85 -4.66
C ASP A 81 -8.49 -8.37 -4.27
N LYS A 82 -8.00 -7.98 -3.08
CA LYS A 82 -8.04 -6.59 -2.61
C LYS A 82 -6.98 -5.67 -3.23
N VAL A 83 -5.99 -6.23 -3.91
CA VAL A 83 -4.84 -5.49 -4.48
C VAL A 83 -4.88 -5.45 -6.02
N ILE A 84 -5.55 -6.42 -6.64
CA ILE A 84 -5.67 -6.55 -8.10
C ILE A 84 -6.82 -5.69 -8.66
N LYS A 85 -7.84 -5.38 -7.86
CA LYS A 85 -8.87 -4.37 -8.19
C LYS A 85 -8.30 -2.96 -8.15
#